data_AF-A0A935HWT2-F1
#
_entry.id   AF-A0A935HWT2-F1
#
_cell.length_a   1.000
_cell.length_b   1.000
_cell.length_c   1.000
_cell.angle_alpha   90.00
_cell.angle_beta   90.00
_cell.angle_gamma   90.00
#
_symmetry.space_group_name_H-M   'P 1'
#
loop_
_entity.id
_entity.type
_entity.pdbx_description
1 polymer ?
#
loop_
_entity_poly.entity_id
_entity_poly.type
_entity_poly.pdbx_seq_one_letter_code
_entity_poly.pdbx_strand_id
1 'polypeptide(L)'
;MRKIILFLLLSLSLSVNSYSQLTPASVEGYKNSRSLTFTNPVSNSSETRTVGLCFGKIYNPNSGPDVCYYSIDIVKAPGFCMPNFDYVDDSVTILLPKVCYIIHSYYPAATGPGQLGNLNNETAAIQAVIWHYTNGLNLTSITSTTVKNRALAIKANVDANGTICSPSVTFEIVSDSDPDFFLIRTTNDNGSGIAVNNIQLSISEGSLSQTTVNTTAPSGYSVPVQVIGTGTGVITAYSDNIEMPRGTIFRHTSDQCPKVVLACPGPGAKRITSDWGALPVELTSFSGTVIEKNITLNWATASELNNSHFDIERRSKLSGEWVSAGRVSGSGTSSVTNNYTYTDRGLSSGRYNYRLKQVDFNGNFEYFNLSNEIEVGAPGQYELNQNFPNPFNPSTKISFDLPKDGNVSIKVFDNSGREVAELVNEFRTAGYYTVNFVPSNISSGIYFYRMDAGGFVKVMKMALVK
;
A
#
# COMPACT_ATOMS: atom_id res chain seq x y z
N MET A 1 19.45 -38.88 -23.57
CA MET A 1 18.35 -38.37 -22.72
C MET A 1 18.87 -37.24 -21.84
N ARG A 2 18.74 -35.99 -22.27
CA ARG A 2 19.03 -34.79 -21.45
C ARG A 2 17.69 -34.22 -20.99
N LYS A 3 17.43 -34.21 -19.69
CA LYS A 3 16.25 -33.57 -19.09
C LYS A 3 16.55 -32.08 -18.94
N ILE A 4 15.76 -31.26 -19.64
CA ILE A 4 15.72 -29.80 -19.50
C ILE A 4 14.81 -29.49 -18.31
N ILE A 5 15.37 -28.82 -17.31
CA ILE A 5 14.62 -28.30 -16.14
C ILE A 5 14.07 -26.94 -16.56
N LEU A 6 12.75 -26.86 -16.72
CA LEU A 6 12.01 -25.64 -17.02
C LEU A 6 11.70 -24.94 -15.69
N PHE A 7 12.38 -23.82 -15.42
CA PHE A 7 12.04 -22.94 -14.30
C PHE A 7 10.74 -22.19 -14.63
N LEU A 8 9.66 -22.53 -13.92
CA LEU A 8 8.42 -21.78 -13.95
C LEU A 8 8.58 -20.55 -13.06
N LEU A 9 8.80 -19.38 -13.66
CA LEU A 9 8.69 -18.09 -12.98
C LEU A 9 7.21 -17.82 -12.71
N LEU A 10 6.78 -18.09 -11.48
CA LEU A 10 5.48 -17.70 -10.97
C LEU A 10 5.53 -16.20 -10.66
N SER A 11 5.08 -15.36 -11.60
CA SER A 11 4.90 -13.93 -11.37
C SER A 11 3.77 -13.74 -10.36
N LEU A 12 4.14 -13.44 -9.12
CA LEU A 12 3.23 -12.96 -8.09
C LEU A 12 2.70 -11.61 -8.55
N SER A 13 1.44 -11.56 -9.00
CA SER A 13 0.72 -10.32 -9.21
C SER A 13 0.48 -9.69 -7.84
N LEU A 14 1.36 -8.77 -7.44
CA LEU A 14 1.11 -7.85 -6.33
C LEU A 14 -0.23 -7.15 -6.60
N SER A 15 -1.14 -7.27 -5.63
CA SER A 15 -2.44 -6.61 -5.66
C SER A 15 -2.23 -5.11 -5.84
N VAL A 16 -2.75 -4.61 -6.95
CA VAL A 16 -2.74 -3.20 -7.29
C VAL A 16 -3.58 -2.47 -6.24
N ASN A 17 -2.96 -1.54 -5.50
CA ASN A 17 -3.71 -0.54 -4.74
C ASN A 17 -4.77 0.04 -5.68
N SER A 18 -6.05 -0.14 -5.37
CA SER A 18 -7.15 0.37 -6.18
C SER A 18 -7.28 1.88 -5.96
N TYR A 19 -6.35 2.64 -6.53
CA TYR A 19 -6.41 4.08 -6.60
C TYR A 19 -7.51 4.48 -7.59
N SER A 20 -8.58 5.11 -7.10
CA SER A 20 -9.53 5.79 -7.99
C SER A 20 -9.12 7.25 -8.10
N GLN A 21 -8.70 7.68 -9.30
CA GLN A 21 -8.66 9.10 -9.62
C GLN A 21 -10.12 9.59 -9.62
N LEU A 22 -10.41 10.61 -8.84
CA LEU A 22 -11.77 11.10 -8.59
C LEU A 22 -11.89 12.56 -8.98
N THR A 23 -11.50 12.92 -10.20
CA THR A 23 -11.90 14.23 -10.73
C THR A 23 -13.42 14.20 -10.93
N PRO A 24 -14.21 14.92 -10.12
CA PRO A 24 -15.64 15.02 -10.35
C PRO A 24 -15.88 15.91 -11.57
N ALA A 25 -16.77 15.47 -12.45
CA ALA A 25 -17.29 16.23 -13.56
C ALA A 25 -18.81 16.21 -13.50
N SER A 26 -19.48 17.30 -13.85
CA SER A 26 -20.93 17.35 -13.98
C SER A 26 -21.31 17.58 -15.44
N VAL A 27 -22.40 16.95 -15.89
CA VAL A 27 -23.07 17.30 -17.15
C VAL A 27 -24.35 18.06 -16.81
N GLU A 28 -24.44 19.32 -17.23
CA GLU A 28 -25.48 20.28 -16.82
C GLU A 28 -26.49 20.59 -17.94
N GLY A 29 -26.20 20.22 -19.19
CA GLY A 29 -27.17 20.33 -20.27
C GLY A 29 -26.61 20.06 -21.66
N TYR A 30 -27.35 20.54 -22.67
CA TYR A 30 -26.94 20.53 -24.07
C TYR A 30 -26.57 21.92 -24.55
N LYS A 31 -25.44 22.02 -25.25
CA LYS A 31 -25.02 23.28 -25.89
C LYS A 31 -25.45 23.30 -27.36
N ASN A 32 -25.19 22.22 -28.10
CA ASN A 32 -25.67 22.03 -29.48
C ASN A 32 -26.27 20.62 -29.61
N SER A 33 -27.56 20.49 -29.90
CA SER A 33 -28.22 19.18 -29.96
C SER A 33 -29.44 19.17 -30.88
N ARG A 34 -29.90 17.98 -31.26
CA ARG A 34 -31.15 17.76 -31.98
C ARG A 34 -31.69 16.36 -31.78
N SER A 35 -33.00 16.18 -31.96
CA SER A 35 -33.60 14.85 -32.09
C SER A 35 -33.14 14.17 -33.37
N LEU A 36 -32.72 12.91 -33.25
CA LEU A 36 -32.27 12.06 -34.33
C LEU A 36 -32.89 10.68 -34.21
N THR A 37 -33.49 10.18 -35.30
CA THR A 37 -34.05 8.83 -35.39
C THR A 37 -33.09 7.90 -36.12
N PHE A 38 -32.83 6.72 -35.57
CA PHE A 38 -31.92 5.70 -36.10
C PHE A 38 -32.31 4.30 -35.60
N THR A 39 -31.68 3.25 -36.13
CA THR A 39 -31.82 1.88 -35.61
C THR A 39 -30.83 1.65 -34.47
N ASN A 40 -31.33 1.36 -33.27
CA ASN A 40 -30.50 1.08 -32.11
C ASN A 40 -29.64 -0.17 -32.37
N PRO A 41 -28.31 -0.12 -32.19
CA PRO A 41 -27.41 -1.23 -32.54
C PRO A 41 -27.56 -2.46 -31.64
N VAL A 42 -28.31 -2.37 -30.54
CA VAL A 42 -28.50 -3.49 -29.61
C VAL A 42 -29.92 -4.01 -29.60
N SER A 43 -30.95 -3.15 -29.54
CA SER A 43 -32.33 -3.63 -29.64
C SER A 43 -32.77 -3.90 -31.08
N ASN A 44 -32.03 -3.43 -32.09
CA ASN A 44 -32.40 -3.44 -33.50
C ASN A 44 -33.76 -2.76 -33.81
N SER A 45 -34.27 -1.93 -32.89
CA SER A 45 -35.50 -1.17 -33.06
C SER A 45 -35.23 0.26 -33.52
N SER A 46 -36.19 0.87 -34.21
CA SER A 46 -36.15 2.32 -34.49
C SER A 46 -36.32 3.10 -33.19
N GLU A 47 -35.45 4.08 -32.96
CA GLU A 47 -35.44 4.91 -31.77
C GLU A 47 -35.15 6.37 -32.12
N THR A 48 -35.73 7.31 -31.39
CA THR A 48 -35.42 8.75 -31.50
C THR A 48 -34.83 9.26 -30.20
N ARG A 49 -33.62 9.82 -30.26
CA ARG A 49 -32.94 10.42 -29.10
C ARG A 49 -32.53 11.86 -29.39
N THR A 50 -32.46 12.69 -28.36
CA THR A 50 -31.69 13.94 -28.43
C THR A 50 -30.22 13.58 -28.48
N VAL A 51 -29.52 14.03 -29.52
CA VAL A 51 -28.11 13.72 -29.72
C VAL A 51 -27.35 15.02 -29.98
N GLY A 52 -26.11 15.09 -29.51
CA GLY A 52 -25.27 16.24 -29.72
C GLY A 52 -24.24 16.40 -28.62
N LEU A 53 -23.86 17.64 -28.39
CA LEU A 53 -22.81 18.03 -27.46
C LEU A 53 -23.42 18.58 -26.19
N CYS A 54 -22.85 18.09 -25.10
CA CYS A 54 -23.23 18.39 -23.75
C CYS A 54 -22.32 19.47 -23.18
N PHE A 55 -22.80 20.26 -22.23
CA PHE A 55 -21.95 21.13 -21.43
C PHE A 55 -22.09 20.79 -19.95
N GLY A 56 -21.10 21.21 -19.17
CA GLY A 56 -21.13 21.15 -17.72
C GLY A 56 -19.81 21.56 -17.14
N LYS A 57 -19.46 21.07 -15.95
CA LYS A 57 -18.27 21.51 -15.21
C LYS A 57 -17.32 20.35 -14.96
N ILE A 58 -16.04 20.67 -14.84
CA ILE A 58 -15.06 19.83 -14.17
C ILE A 58 -14.78 20.52 -12.85
N TYR A 59 -14.67 19.77 -11.76
CA TYR A 59 -14.36 20.35 -10.46
C TYR A 59 -13.10 21.21 -10.55
N ASN A 60 -13.28 22.51 -10.31
CA ASN A 60 -12.23 23.48 -10.07
C ASN A 60 -12.58 24.20 -8.77
N PRO A 61 -11.71 24.16 -7.73
CA PRO A 61 -11.96 24.86 -6.47
C PRO A 61 -12.16 26.38 -6.63
N ASN A 62 -11.74 26.97 -7.76
CA ASN A 62 -11.76 28.41 -8.03
C ASN A 62 -12.84 28.86 -9.05
N SER A 63 -13.88 28.05 -9.30
CA SER A 63 -14.94 28.26 -10.30
C SER A 63 -14.43 28.35 -11.75
N GLY A 64 -14.50 27.22 -12.47
CA GLY A 64 -14.11 27.10 -13.88
C GLY A 64 -15.26 27.40 -14.87
N PRO A 65 -14.94 27.65 -16.15
CA PRO A 65 -15.92 27.81 -17.22
C PRO A 65 -16.63 26.49 -17.57
N ASP A 66 -17.78 26.59 -18.24
CA ASP A 66 -18.47 25.43 -18.80
C ASP A 66 -17.58 24.73 -19.85
N VAL A 67 -17.25 23.46 -19.61
CA VAL A 67 -16.59 22.59 -20.58
C VAL A 67 -17.63 21.81 -21.39
N CYS A 68 -17.20 21.19 -22.49
CA CYS A 68 -18.08 20.47 -23.40
C CYS A 68 -17.72 18.98 -23.49
N TYR A 69 -18.72 18.12 -23.60
CA TYR A 69 -18.56 16.66 -23.64
C TYR A 69 -19.34 16.02 -24.78
N TYR A 70 -18.84 14.87 -25.27
CA TYR A 70 -19.60 13.93 -26.09
C TYR A 70 -19.92 12.67 -25.28
N SER A 71 -21.04 12.03 -25.59
CA SER A 71 -21.35 10.69 -25.06
C SER A 71 -20.61 9.63 -25.88
N ILE A 72 -20.12 8.57 -25.25
CA ILE A 72 -19.47 7.46 -25.98
C ILE A 72 -20.27 6.15 -25.96
N ASP A 73 -21.45 6.12 -25.33
CA ASP A 73 -22.32 4.93 -25.29
C ASP A 73 -23.75 5.26 -25.69
N ILE A 74 -24.40 4.36 -26.43
CA ILE A 74 -25.77 4.48 -26.92
C ILE A 74 -26.72 3.44 -26.30
N VAL A 75 -26.21 2.36 -25.69
CA VAL A 75 -26.95 1.16 -25.29
C VAL A 75 -27.04 1.01 -23.78
N LYS A 76 -25.93 1.23 -23.05
CA LYS A 76 -25.89 0.90 -21.61
C LYS A 76 -26.78 1.78 -20.74
N ALA A 77 -27.40 2.80 -21.33
CA ALA A 77 -28.31 3.70 -20.67
C ALA A 77 -29.77 3.45 -21.10
N PRO A 78 -30.54 2.62 -20.38
CA PRO A 78 -31.98 2.46 -20.60
C PRO A 78 -32.76 3.77 -20.30
N GLY A 79 -32.18 4.67 -19.49
CA GLY A 79 -32.61 6.05 -19.33
C GLY A 79 -31.49 6.99 -19.78
N PHE A 80 -31.80 7.96 -20.62
CA PHE A 80 -30.82 8.90 -21.15
C PHE A 80 -30.36 9.88 -20.05
N CYS A 81 -29.26 9.56 -19.35
CA CYS A 81 -28.80 10.37 -18.22
C CYS A 81 -28.03 11.63 -18.64
N MET A 82 -28.72 12.74 -18.85
CA MET A 82 -28.24 14.13 -18.82
C MET A 82 -29.45 15.04 -18.59
N PRO A 83 -29.41 16.19 -17.89
CA PRO A 83 -28.36 16.79 -17.05
C PRO A 83 -28.53 16.61 -15.53
N ASN A 84 -27.59 17.14 -14.74
CA ASN A 84 -27.46 17.13 -13.26
C ASN A 84 -26.92 15.83 -12.65
N PHE A 85 -25.97 15.19 -13.33
CA PHE A 85 -25.32 13.98 -12.84
C PHE A 85 -23.81 14.19 -12.64
N ASP A 86 -23.29 13.54 -11.60
CA ASP A 86 -21.87 13.53 -11.24
C ASP A 86 -21.15 12.34 -11.87
N TYR A 87 -20.07 12.64 -12.56
CA TYR A 87 -19.17 11.70 -13.20
C TYR A 87 -17.80 11.78 -12.52
N VAL A 88 -17.03 10.71 -12.61
CA VAL A 88 -15.65 10.62 -12.12
C VAL A 88 -14.73 10.14 -13.22
N ASP A 89 -13.45 10.51 -13.15
CA ASP A 89 -12.43 10.01 -14.09
C ASP A 89 -12.51 8.49 -14.27
N ASP A 90 -12.48 8.04 -15.52
CA ASP A 90 -12.39 6.64 -15.90
C ASP A 90 -11.00 6.35 -16.45
N SER A 91 -10.07 6.04 -15.55
CA SER A 91 -8.67 5.72 -15.89
C SER A 91 -8.50 4.34 -16.54
N VAL A 92 -9.56 3.53 -16.62
CA VAL A 92 -9.50 2.16 -17.15
C VAL A 92 -9.90 2.12 -18.63
N THR A 93 -10.81 3.00 -19.05
CA THR A 93 -11.32 2.99 -20.42
C THR A 93 -10.35 3.68 -21.35
N ILE A 94 -9.88 2.94 -22.36
CA ILE A 94 -9.00 3.47 -23.40
C ILE A 94 -9.86 4.02 -24.54
N LEU A 95 -9.64 5.27 -24.93
CA LEU A 95 -10.32 5.88 -26.07
C LEU A 95 -9.83 5.24 -27.38
N LEU A 96 -10.77 4.80 -28.23
CA LEU A 96 -10.42 4.24 -29.54
C LEU A 96 -9.69 5.29 -30.40
N PRO A 97 -8.62 4.93 -31.14
CA PRO A 97 -7.87 5.89 -31.97
C PRO A 97 -8.73 6.72 -32.91
N LYS A 98 -9.74 6.07 -33.53
CA LYS A 98 -10.71 6.72 -34.42
C LYS A 98 -11.60 7.74 -33.70
N VAL A 99 -12.04 7.43 -32.48
CA VAL A 99 -12.85 8.36 -31.67
C VAL A 99 -11.98 9.54 -31.24
N CYS A 100 -10.76 9.26 -30.81
CA CYS A 100 -9.80 10.29 -30.45
C CYS A 100 -9.51 11.24 -31.64
N TYR A 101 -9.30 10.71 -32.84
CA TYR A 101 -9.15 11.53 -34.06
C TYR A 101 -10.37 12.42 -34.32
N ILE A 102 -11.59 11.91 -34.09
CA ILE A 102 -12.83 12.69 -34.21
C ILE A 102 -12.83 13.87 -33.24
N ILE A 103 -12.53 13.63 -31.96
CA ILE A 103 -12.51 14.66 -30.91
C ILE A 103 -11.52 15.78 -31.24
N HIS A 104 -10.36 15.44 -31.81
CA HIS A 104 -9.33 16.42 -32.16
C HIS A 104 -9.64 17.18 -33.46
N SER A 105 -10.24 16.52 -34.44
CA SER A 105 -10.38 17.06 -35.81
C SER A 105 -11.70 17.80 -36.06
N TYR A 106 -12.74 17.58 -35.25
CA TYR A 106 -14.11 18.04 -35.57
C TYR A 106 -14.78 18.94 -34.50
N TYR A 107 -14.11 19.31 -33.39
CA TYR A 107 -14.74 20.09 -32.30
C TYR A 107 -13.74 21.06 -31.55
N PRO A 108 -14.16 22.16 -30.85
CA PRO A 108 -15.48 22.83 -30.78
C PRO A 108 -15.83 23.72 -31.97
N ALA A 109 -14.85 24.00 -32.80
CA ALA A 109 -14.94 24.95 -33.89
C ALA A 109 -13.89 24.64 -34.95
N ALA A 110 -13.66 23.35 -35.23
CA ALA A 110 -12.92 23.04 -36.44
C ALA A 110 -13.80 23.47 -37.62
N THR A 111 -13.34 24.47 -38.36
CA THR A 111 -13.66 24.72 -39.77
C THR A 111 -13.16 23.52 -40.59
N GLY A 112 -13.61 22.33 -40.23
CA GLY A 112 -13.28 21.09 -40.89
C GLY A 112 -13.89 21.09 -42.29
N PRO A 113 -13.24 20.47 -43.28
CA PRO A 113 -13.79 20.37 -44.62
C PRO A 113 -15.25 19.86 -44.62
N GLY A 114 -16.15 20.64 -45.22
CA GLY A 114 -17.56 20.28 -45.39
C GLY A 114 -18.44 20.39 -44.13
N GLN A 115 -18.06 21.20 -43.13
CA GLN A 115 -18.91 21.49 -41.96
C GLN A 115 -20.30 21.98 -42.39
N LEU A 116 -21.34 21.48 -41.72
CA LEU A 116 -22.70 21.99 -41.93
C LEU A 116 -22.88 23.37 -41.30
N GLY A 117 -23.55 24.30 -42.00
CA GLY A 117 -23.86 25.64 -41.47
C GLY A 117 -24.82 25.64 -40.27
N ASN A 118 -25.55 24.55 -40.04
CA ASN A 118 -26.36 24.35 -38.83
C ASN A 118 -25.56 23.50 -37.81
N LEU A 119 -25.16 24.14 -36.71
CA LEU A 119 -24.28 23.52 -35.70
C LEU A 119 -24.94 22.35 -34.96
N ASN A 120 -26.28 22.34 -34.81
CA ASN A 120 -27.00 21.21 -34.24
C ASN A 120 -26.91 19.97 -35.15
N ASN A 121 -26.99 20.16 -36.48
CA ASN A 121 -26.81 19.07 -37.43
C ASN A 121 -25.36 18.55 -37.46
N GLU A 122 -24.38 19.45 -37.43
CA GLU A 122 -22.96 19.07 -37.41
C GLU A 122 -22.64 18.25 -36.16
N THR A 123 -23.05 18.74 -35.00
CA THR A 123 -22.78 18.10 -33.72
C THR A 123 -23.46 16.74 -33.61
N ALA A 124 -24.69 16.61 -34.13
CA ALA A 124 -25.38 15.32 -34.20
C ALA A 124 -24.68 14.32 -35.14
N ALA A 125 -24.14 14.80 -36.26
CA ALA A 125 -23.37 13.94 -37.17
C ALA A 125 -22.09 13.44 -36.50
N ILE A 126 -21.35 14.31 -35.80
CA ILE A 126 -20.14 13.93 -35.05
C ILE A 126 -20.48 12.89 -33.97
N GLN A 127 -21.52 13.13 -33.16
CA GLN A 127 -21.97 12.22 -32.11
C GLN A 127 -22.38 10.84 -32.67
N ALA A 128 -23.04 10.80 -33.83
CA ALA A 128 -23.41 9.54 -34.48
C ALA A 128 -22.18 8.74 -34.93
N VAL A 129 -21.14 9.39 -35.45
CA VAL A 129 -19.91 8.70 -35.85
C VAL A 129 -19.13 8.20 -34.63
N ILE A 130 -19.12 8.95 -33.52
CA ILE A 130 -18.57 8.44 -32.25
C ILE A 130 -19.27 7.14 -31.86
N TRP A 131 -20.60 7.13 -31.85
CA TRP A 131 -21.39 5.92 -31.54
C TRP A 131 -21.23 4.78 -32.54
N HIS A 132 -20.94 5.08 -33.80
CA HIS A 132 -20.58 4.07 -34.79
C HIS A 132 -19.34 3.29 -34.35
N TYR A 133 -18.28 4.00 -33.93
CA TYR A 133 -17.04 3.35 -33.53
C TYR A 133 -17.08 2.74 -32.14
N THR A 134 -17.86 3.30 -31.22
CA THR A 134 -17.90 2.78 -29.84
C THR A 134 -18.92 1.65 -29.66
N ASN A 135 -20.03 1.66 -30.39
CA ASN A 135 -21.15 0.74 -30.17
C ASN A 135 -21.77 0.18 -31.46
N GLY A 136 -21.15 0.40 -32.62
CA GLY A 136 -21.61 -0.21 -33.87
C GLY A 136 -22.88 0.40 -34.47
N LEU A 137 -23.24 1.64 -34.10
CA LEU A 137 -24.39 2.33 -34.72
C LEU A 137 -24.28 2.28 -36.26
N ASN A 138 -25.32 1.78 -36.91
CA ASN A 138 -25.39 1.79 -38.37
C ASN A 138 -25.79 3.20 -38.86
N LEU A 139 -24.83 3.98 -39.37
CA LEU A 139 -25.05 5.34 -39.85
C LEU A 139 -26.09 5.41 -40.99
N THR A 140 -26.28 4.35 -41.78
CA THR A 140 -27.25 4.37 -42.89
C THR A 140 -28.70 4.32 -42.40
N SER A 141 -28.92 3.89 -41.15
CA SER A 141 -30.24 3.84 -40.52
C SER A 141 -30.76 5.21 -40.08
N ILE A 142 -29.91 6.24 -40.10
CA ILE A 142 -30.28 7.59 -39.71
C ILE A 142 -31.30 8.17 -40.71
N THR A 143 -32.44 8.63 -40.19
CA THR A 143 -33.55 9.15 -41.02
C THR A 143 -33.24 10.50 -41.65
N SER A 144 -32.54 11.38 -40.93
CA SER A 144 -32.16 12.70 -41.44
C SER A 144 -31.08 12.58 -42.52
N THR A 145 -31.45 12.79 -43.79
CA THR A 145 -30.53 12.74 -44.94
C THR A 145 -29.31 13.64 -44.75
N THR A 146 -29.50 14.87 -44.25
CA THR A 146 -28.41 15.82 -44.00
C THR A 146 -27.40 15.29 -42.98
N VAL A 147 -27.86 14.79 -41.83
CA VAL A 147 -26.97 14.26 -40.78
C VAL A 147 -26.34 12.95 -41.22
N LYS A 148 -27.09 12.06 -41.87
CA LYS A 148 -26.59 10.80 -42.41
C LYS A 148 -25.43 11.03 -43.37
N ASN A 149 -25.62 11.90 -44.38
CA ASN A 149 -24.59 12.17 -45.38
C ASN A 149 -23.34 12.79 -44.74
N ARG A 150 -23.52 13.70 -43.78
CA ARG A 150 -22.39 14.29 -43.04
C ARG A 150 -21.67 13.25 -42.19
N ALA A 151 -22.38 12.40 -41.46
CA ALA A 151 -21.81 11.35 -40.64
C ALA A 151 -21.02 10.34 -41.50
N LEU A 152 -21.54 9.94 -42.67
CA LEU A 152 -20.82 9.08 -43.61
C LEU A 152 -19.55 9.74 -44.16
N ALA A 153 -19.59 11.05 -44.45
CA ALA A 153 -18.41 11.80 -44.89
C ALA A 153 -17.32 11.89 -43.80
N ILE A 154 -17.72 12.17 -42.56
CA ILE A 154 -16.81 12.16 -41.39
C ILE A 154 -16.23 10.76 -41.23
N LYS A 155 -17.06 9.70 -41.25
CA LYS A 155 -16.62 8.31 -41.15
C LYS A 155 -15.56 7.98 -42.20
N ALA A 156 -15.79 8.33 -43.47
CA ALA A 156 -14.84 8.07 -44.54
C ALA A 156 -13.48 8.76 -44.31
N ASN A 157 -13.49 10.01 -43.81
CA ASN A 157 -12.26 10.70 -43.45
C ASN A 157 -11.54 10.01 -42.28
N VAL A 158 -12.28 9.63 -41.24
CA VAL A 158 -11.74 8.94 -40.06
C VAL A 158 -11.18 7.57 -40.43
N ASP A 159 -11.82 6.82 -41.33
CA ASP A 159 -11.29 5.53 -41.80
C ASP A 159 -9.98 5.69 -42.58
N ALA A 160 -9.81 6.78 -43.31
CA ALA A 160 -8.59 7.06 -44.06
C ALA A 160 -7.44 7.59 -43.18
N ASN A 161 -7.73 8.30 -42.08
CA ASN A 161 -6.73 9.09 -41.35
C ASN A 161 -6.63 8.79 -39.83
N GLY A 162 -7.64 8.16 -39.23
CA GLY A 162 -7.81 8.04 -37.78
C GLY A 162 -6.98 6.95 -37.09
N THR A 163 -5.72 6.75 -37.52
CA THR A 163 -4.79 5.76 -36.95
C THR A 163 -3.85 6.34 -35.90
N ILE A 164 -3.74 7.67 -35.80
CA ILE A 164 -2.89 8.36 -34.82
C ILE A 164 -3.80 9.17 -33.90
N CYS A 165 -3.73 8.88 -32.60
CA CYS A 165 -4.20 9.82 -31.61
C CYS A 165 -3.56 9.55 -30.25
N SER A 166 -3.05 10.61 -29.65
CA SER A 166 -2.58 10.64 -28.28
C SER A 166 -3.38 11.70 -27.52
N PRO A 167 -3.84 11.43 -26.28
CA PRO A 167 -4.48 12.44 -25.48
C PRO A 167 -3.47 13.53 -25.11
N SER A 168 -3.91 14.79 -25.08
CA SER A 168 -3.07 15.86 -24.58
C SER A 168 -2.71 15.68 -23.11
N VAL A 169 -1.71 16.41 -22.64
CA VAL A 169 -1.05 16.33 -21.33
C VAL A 169 -1.75 15.50 -20.23
N THR A 170 -1.10 14.42 -19.75
CA THR A 170 -1.59 13.61 -18.62
C THR A 170 -1.03 14.15 -17.30
N PHE A 171 -1.91 14.52 -16.37
CA PHE A 171 -1.59 14.88 -15.00
C PHE A 171 -2.01 13.75 -14.07
N GLU A 172 -1.05 13.20 -13.34
CA GLU A 172 -1.24 12.05 -12.47
C GLU A 172 -0.66 12.33 -11.09
N ILE A 173 -1.38 11.88 -10.06
CA ILE A 173 -0.78 11.66 -8.74
C ILE A 173 -0.32 10.21 -8.73
N VAL A 174 0.98 10.00 -8.55
CA VAL A 174 1.65 8.70 -8.60
C VAL A 174 2.08 8.36 -7.18
N SER A 175 1.67 7.21 -6.67
CA SER A 175 2.17 6.70 -5.40
C SER A 175 3.67 6.46 -5.50
N ASP A 176 4.43 6.87 -4.49
CA ASP A 176 5.82 6.43 -4.38
C ASP A 176 5.85 4.94 -3.99
N SER A 177 7.04 4.34 -4.06
CA SER A 177 7.32 3.07 -3.41
C SER A 177 7.10 3.11 -1.89
N ASP A 178 7.26 4.29 -1.28
CA ASP A 178 6.86 4.55 0.10
C ASP A 178 5.39 5.02 0.15
N PRO A 179 4.48 4.31 0.84
CA PRO A 179 3.06 4.65 0.88
C PRO A 179 2.76 6.00 1.56
N ASP A 180 3.69 6.56 2.34
CA ASP A 180 3.56 7.88 2.94
C ASP A 180 3.94 9.01 1.97
N PHE A 181 4.43 8.66 0.77
CA PHE A 181 4.85 9.61 -0.25
C PHE A 181 4.06 9.44 -1.56
N PHE A 182 3.89 10.57 -2.24
CA PHE A 182 3.40 10.60 -3.61
C PHE A 182 4.19 11.60 -4.44
N LEU A 183 4.15 11.42 -5.75
CA LEU A 183 4.69 12.35 -6.72
C LEU A 183 3.56 12.88 -7.60
N ILE A 184 3.79 14.05 -8.18
CA ILE A 184 2.99 14.51 -9.32
C ILE A 184 3.76 14.18 -10.59
N ARG A 185 3.07 13.64 -11.58
CA ARG A 185 3.61 13.39 -12.90
C ARG A 185 2.82 14.16 -13.95
N THR A 186 3.53 14.90 -14.80
CA THR A 186 2.99 15.59 -15.97
C THR A 186 3.70 15.11 -17.22
N THR A 187 2.95 14.59 -18.18
CA THR A 187 3.49 14.13 -19.47
C THR A 187 2.74 14.78 -20.62
N ASN A 188 3.35 14.91 -21.81
CA ASN A 188 2.68 15.34 -23.03
C ASN A 188 2.02 14.16 -23.74
N ASP A 189 1.45 14.45 -24.90
CA ASP A 189 0.76 13.52 -25.80
C ASP A 189 1.66 12.34 -26.22
N ASN A 190 2.99 12.50 -26.19
CA ASN A 190 3.93 11.45 -26.54
C ASN A 190 4.42 10.65 -25.32
N GLY A 191 3.83 10.86 -24.14
CA GLY A 191 4.25 10.25 -22.87
C GLY A 191 5.55 10.85 -22.30
N SER A 192 6.10 11.89 -22.93
CA SER A 192 7.31 12.57 -22.47
C SER A 192 6.99 13.52 -21.33
N GLY A 193 7.84 13.56 -20.30
CA GLY A 193 7.64 14.45 -19.16
C GLY A 193 7.74 15.93 -19.50
N ILE A 194 6.80 16.72 -18.98
CA ILE A 194 6.77 18.20 -19.12
C ILE A 194 7.11 18.84 -17.77
N ALA A 195 7.74 20.00 -17.79
CA ALA A 195 7.90 20.84 -16.60
C ALA A 195 6.67 21.74 -16.40
N VAL A 196 6.06 21.68 -15.21
CA VAL A 196 4.97 22.57 -14.80
C VAL A 196 5.30 23.18 -13.46
N ASN A 197 5.13 24.49 -13.35
CA ASN A 197 5.37 25.24 -12.13
C ASN A 197 4.06 25.53 -11.38
N ASN A 198 4.19 25.67 -10.07
CA ASN A 198 3.13 26.13 -9.17
C ASN A 198 1.91 25.18 -9.12
N ILE A 199 2.17 23.87 -9.01
CA ILE A 199 1.12 22.88 -8.77
C ILE A 199 0.76 22.94 -7.28
N GLN A 200 -0.45 23.42 -7.00
CA GLN A 200 -1.00 23.53 -5.64
C GLN A 200 -1.51 22.17 -5.18
N LEU A 201 -1.22 21.82 -3.92
CA LEU A 201 -1.61 20.58 -3.29
C LEU A 201 -2.43 20.87 -2.03
N SER A 202 -3.49 20.10 -1.83
CA SER A 202 -4.26 20.09 -0.60
C SER A 202 -4.64 18.67 -0.20
N ILE A 203 -4.96 18.50 1.08
CA ILE A 203 -5.38 17.23 1.64
C ILE A 203 -6.59 17.48 2.55
N SER A 204 -7.59 16.61 2.50
CA SER A 204 -8.83 16.80 3.27
C SER A 204 -8.63 16.58 4.78
N GLU A 205 -7.68 15.74 5.16
CA GLU A 205 -7.31 15.42 6.53
C GLU A 205 -5.77 15.27 6.63
N GLY A 206 -5.17 15.54 7.79
CA GLY A 206 -3.71 15.46 7.96
C GLY A 206 -2.96 16.71 7.46
N SER A 207 -1.68 16.56 7.11
CA SER A 207 -0.82 17.65 6.62
C SER A 207 0.15 17.16 5.56
N LEU A 208 0.53 18.02 4.61
CA LEU A 208 1.52 17.72 3.58
C LEU A 208 2.87 18.34 3.94
N SER A 209 3.98 17.68 3.61
CA SER A 209 5.32 18.27 3.76
C SER A 209 5.51 19.54 2.94
N GLN A 210 4.75 19.68 1.85
CA GLN A 210 4.67 20.86 1.01
C GLN A 210 3.31 20.93 0.33
N THR A 211 2.76 22.13 0.19
CA THR A 211 1.48 22.40 -0.47
C THR A 211 1.64 22.95 -1.89
N THR A 212 2.87 23.02 -2.39
CA THR A 212 3.15 23.42 -3.77
C THR A 212 4.34 22.63 -4.29
N VAL A 213 4.24 22.12 -5.52
CA VAL A 213 5.33 21.42 -6.22
C VAL A 213 5.49 21.90 -7.66
N ASN A 214 6.64 21.57 -8.24
CA ASN A 214 6.91 21.72 -9.66
C ASN A 214 7.31 20.35 -10.23
N THR A 215 6.94 20.07 -11.48
CA THR A 215 7.47 18.94 -12.24
C THR A 215 8.62 19.38 -13.14
N THR A 216 9.50 18.46 -13.52
CA THR A 216 10.68 18.75 -14.35
C THR A 216 10.72 17.90 -15.61
N ALA A 217 11.09 18.48 -16.75
CA ALA A 217 11.41 17.71 -17.95
C ALA A 217 12.84 17.12 -17.83
N PRO A 218 13.13 15.94 -18.41
CA PRO A 218 12.28 15.14 -19.29
C PRO A 218 11.42 14.08 -18.56
N SER A 219 11.59 13.89 -17.25
CA SER A 219 10.94 12.82 -16.50
C SER A 219 9.46 13.10 -16.22
N GLY A 220 9.11 14.38 -16.07
CA GLY A 220 7.77 14.86 -15.78
C GLY A 220 7.39 14.74 -14.32
N TYR A 221 8.30 14.34 -13.43
CA TYR A 221 8.01 14.13 -12.02
C TYR A 221 8.33 15.36 -11.17
N SER A 222 7.55 15.53 -10.10
CA SER A 222 7.88 16.40 -9.00
C SER A 222 8.90 15.75 -8.06
N VAL A 223 9.38 16.52 -7.09
CA VAL A 223 9.94 15.93 -5.87
C VAL A 223 8.84 15.15 -5.10
N PRO A 224 9.19 14.09 -4.35
CA PRO A 224 8.23 13.40 -3.49
C PRO A 224 7.61 14.34 -2.45
N VAL A 225 6.31 14.17 -2.21
CA VAL A 225 5.52 14.88 -1.20
C VAL A 225 5.13 13.86 -0.14
N GLN A 226 5.44 14.15 1.11
CA GLN A 226 5.08 13.28 2.24
C GLN A 226 3.71 13.68 2.77
N VAL A 227 2.88 12.70 3.09
CA VAL A 227 1.70 12.87 3.93
C VAL A 227 2.10 12.65 5.38
N ILE A 228 1.85 13.65 6.23
CA ILE A 228 2.25 13.67 7.63
C ILE A 228 1.04 13.29 8.51
N GLY A 229 1.23 12.27 9.34
CA GLY A 229 0.23 11.78 10.30
C GLY A 229 -0.42 10.47 9.87
N THR A 230 -1.48 10.08 10.57
CA THR A 230 -2.27 8.87 10.34
C THR A 230 -3.72 9.25 10.01
N GLY A 231 -4.32 8.70 8.96
CA GLY A 231 -5.71 8.97 8.59
C GLY A 231 -6.08 8.55 7.17
N THR A 232 -7.31 8.86 6.77
CA THR A 232 -7.80 8.64 5.40
C THR A 232 -8.26 9.98 4.85
N GLY A 233 -7.82 10.33 3.64
CA GLY A 233 -8.34 11.53 3.00
C GLY A 233 -8.02 11.64 1.52
N VAL A 234 -8.42 12.77 0.96
CA VAL A 234 -8.34 13.04 -0.47
C VAL A 234 -7.23 14.04 -0.73
N ILE A 235 -6.17 13.56 -1.38
CA ILE A 235 -5.12 14.41 -1.92
C ILE A 235 -5.66 15.03 -3.20
N THR A 236 -5.66 16.36 -3.24
CA THR A 236 -6.10 17.14 -4.38
C THR A 236 -4.90 17.90 -4.92
N ALA A 237 -4.62 17.75 -6.21
CA ALA A 237 -3.58 18.48 -6.89
C ALA A 237 -4.19 19.31 -8.03
N TYR A 238 -3.86 20.60 -8.03
CA TYR A 238 -4.47 21.62 -8.88
C TYR A 238 -3.39 22.51 -9.49
N SER A 239 -3.59 22.96 -10.73
CA SER A 239 -2.76 24.00 -11.33
C SER A 239 -3.60 24.82 -12.31
N ASP A 240 -3.51 26.16 -12.21
CA ASP A 240 -4.11 27.07 -13.20
C ASP A 240 -3.44 26.97 -14.58
N ASN A 241 -2.24 26.38 -14.64
CA ASN A 241 -1.43 26.26 -15.85
C ASN A 241 -1.66 24.94 -16.60
N ILE A 242 -2.65 24.12 -16.17
CA ILE A 242 -2.93 22.82 -16.77
C ILE A 242 -4.40 22.75 -17.18
N GLU A 243 -4.62 22.43 -18.45
CA GLU A 243 -5.93 22.08 -18.97
C GLU A 243 -6.06 20.56 -19.02
N MET A 244 -7.18 20.02 -18.53
CA MET A 244 -7.51 18.62 -18.77
C MET A 244 -7.63 18.37 -20.26
N PRO A 245 -7.03 17.30 -20.77
CA PRO A 245 -6.94 17.12 -22.20
C PRO A 245 -8.26 16.67 -22.81
N ARG A 246 -8.46 17.06 -24.06
CA ARG A 246 -9.52 16.47 -24.89
C ARG A 246 -9.33 14.96 -24.93
N GLY A 247 -10.42 14.21 -24.84
CA GLY A 247 -10.39 12.76 -24.79
C GLY A 247 -10.39 12.17 -23.38
N THR A 248 -10.32 12.98 -22.31
CA THR A 248 -10.50 12.48 -20.93
C THR A 248 -11.88 11.85 -20.79
N ILE A 249 -11.94 10.59 -20.35
CA ILE A 249 -13.20 9.85 -20.20
C ILE A 249 -13.64 9.93 -18.74
N PHE A 250 -14.92 10.22 -18.56
CA PHE A 250 -15.58 10.19 -17.26
C PHE A 250 -16.69 9.15 -17.26
N ARG A 251 -16.78 8.40 -16.16
CA ARG A 251 -17.85 7.43 -15.90
C ARG A 251 -18.78 7.93 -14.82
N HIS A 252 -20.05 7.60 -14.96
CA HIS A 252 -21.04 7.88 -13.94
C HIS A 252 -20.98 6.82 -12.82
N THR A 253 -21.48 7.14 -11.63
CA THR A 253 -21.54 6.20 -10.49
C THR A 253 -22.54 5.07 -10.69
N SER A 254 -23.60 5.31 -11.47
CA SER A 254 -24.55 4.28 -11.93
C SER A 254 -24.16 3.77 -13.32
N ASP A 255 -24.07 2.46 -13.46
CA ASP A 255 -23.83 1.76 -14.75
C ASP A 255 -24.95 1.98 -15.79
N GLN A 256 -26.06 2.61 -15.38
CA GLN A 256 -27.20 2.93 -16.25
C GLN A 256 -27.03 4.24 -17.03
N CYS A 257 -25.89 4.92 -16.92
CA CYS A 257 -25.63 6.18 -17.62
C CYS A 257 -24.45 6.03 -18.58
N PRO A 258 -24.47 6.67 -19.75
CA PRO A 258 -23.39 6.53 -20.72
C PRO A 258 -22.14 7.25 -20.20
N LYS A 259 -20.95 6.71 -20.49
CA LYS A 259 -19.70 7.45 -20.26
C LYS A 259 -19.65 8.69 -21.15
N VAL A 260 -18.96 9.72 -20.68
CA VAL A 260 -18.74 10.95 -21.43
C VAL A 260 -17.26 11.18 -21.68
N VAL A 261 -16.94 11.80 -22.80
CA VAL A 261 -15.57 12.16 -23.19
C VAL A 261 -15.46 13.67 -23.33
N LEU A 262 -14.42 14.24 -22.72
CA LEU A 262 -14.15 15.67 -22.74
C LEU A 262 -13.79 16.12 -24.17
N ALA A 263 -14.53 17.09 -24.68
CA ALA A 263 -14.39 17.57 -26.04
C ALA A 263 -13.57 18.89 -26.14
N CYS A 264 -13.64 19.74 -25.11
CA CYS A 264 -12.80 20.93 -24.97
C CYS A 264 -11.77 20.71 -23.85
N PRO A 265 -10.53 21.18 -23.99
CA PRO A 265 -9.68 21.36 -22.83
C PRO A 265 -10.38 22.30 -21.84
N GLY A 266 -10.17 22.07 -20.56
CA GLY A 266 -10.73 22.94 -19.52
C GLY A 266 -9.88 22.89 -18.26
N PRO A 267 -9.97 23.90 -17.39
CA PRO A 267 -9.22 23.88 -16.14
C PRO A 267 -9.76 22.75 -15.28
N GLY A 268 -8.89 21.83 -14.83
CA GLY A 268 -9.31 20.71 -14.02
C GLY A 268 -8.30 20.37 -12.94
N ALA A 269 -8.81 20.07 -11.74
CA ALA A 269 -8.02 19.51 -10.65
C ALA A 269 -8.05 17.98 -10.73
N LYS A 270 -6.92 17.31 -10.47
CA LYS A 270 -6.89 15.85 -10.33
C LYS A 270 -6.89 15.49 -8.86
N ARG A 271 -7.70 14.49 -8.49
CA ARG A 271 -7.87 14.04 -7.10
C ARG A 271 -7.58 12.55 -7.00
N ILE A 272 -6.95 12.15 -5.91
CA ILE A 272 -6.76 10.74 -5.54
C ILE A 272 -7.17 10.57 -4.08
N THR A 273 -7.92 9.52 -3.79
CA THR A 273 -8.09 9.05 -2.41
C THR A 273 -6.91 8.17 -2.05
N SER A 274 -6.26 8.46 -0.93
CA SER A 274 -5.19 7.63 -0.38
C SER A 274 -5.46 7.36 1.09
N ASP A 275 -5.21 6.13 1.53
CA ASP A 275 -5.11 5.80 2.94
C ASP A 275 -3.64 5.95 3.36
N TRP A 276 -3.36 6.64 4.46
CA TRP A 276 -1.98 6.83 4.96
C TRP A 276 -1.91 6.56 6.46
N GLY A 277 -0.86 5.86 6.89
CA GLY A 277 -0.68 5.51 8.29
C GLY A 277 -1.85 4.70 8.88
N ALA A 278 -2.31 3.66 8.18
CA ALA A 278 -3.25 2.70 8.78
C ALA A 278 -2.67 2.18 10.10
N LEU A 279 -3.53 1.92 11.10
CA LEU A 279 -3.13 1.10 12.23
C LEU A 279 -2.75 -0.28 11.64
N PRO A 280 -1.47 -0.66 11.65
CA PRO A 280 -1.02 -1.71 10.74
C PRO A 280 -1.52 -3.08 11.18
N VAL A 281 -1.94 -3.18 12.44
CA VAL A 281 -2.46 -4.40 13.03
C VAL A 281 -3.59 -4.06 14.00
N GLU A 282 -4.74 -4.70 13.81
CA GLU A 282 -5.79 -4.72 14.82
C GLU A 282 -5.56 -5.91 15.76
N LEU A 283 -4.98 -5.67 16.94
CA LEU A 283 -4.65 -6.72 17.89
C LEU A 283 -5.90 -7.16 18.69
N THR A 284 -6.23 -8.44 18.63
CA THR A 284 -7.39 -9.00 19.36
C THR A 284 -7.01 -9.62 20.70
N SER A 285 -5.77 -10.09 20.84
CA SER A 285 -5.29 -10.64 22.11
C SER A 285 -3.77 -10.51 22.23
N PHE A 286 -3.31 -10.36 23.47
CA PHE A 286 -1.90 -10.52 23.83
C PHE A 286 -1.81 -11.08 25.25
N SER A 287 -1.22 -12.25 25.38
CA SER A 287 -1.13 -13.01 26.62
C SER A 287 0.25 -13.63 26.77
N GLY A 288 0.61 -13.99 28.01
CA GLY A 288 1.83 -14.74 28.26
C GLY A 288 1.64 -15.74 29.39
N THR A 289 2.33 -16.87 29.26
CA THR A 289 2.27 -18.01 30.19
C THR A 289 3.67 -18.40 30.61
N VAL A 290 3.86 -18.68 31.90
CA VAL A 290 5.15 -19.09 32.45
C VAL A 290 5.20 -20.60 32.62
N ILE A 291 6.30 -21.21 32.17
CA ILE A 291 6.63 -22.62 32.41
C ILE A 291 8.08 -22.64 32.88
N GLU A 292 8.27 -22.98 34.16
CA GLU A 292 9.58 -22.93 34.84
C GLU A 292 10.26 -21.56 34.68
N LYS A 293 11.35 -21.50 33.90
CA LYS A 293 12.15 -20.30 33.60
C LYS A 293 11.91 -19.72 32.21
N ASN A 294 10.86 -20.17 31.53
CA ASN A 294 10.51 -19.73 30.18
C ASN A 294 9.15 -19.03 30.20
N ILE A 295 9.00 -18.00 29.38
CA ILE A 295 7.73 -17.31 29.17
C ILE A 295 7.34 -17.48 27.71
N THR A 296 6.16 -18.06 27.47
CA THR A 296 5.56 -18.16 26.14
C THR A 296 4.50 -17.09 25.97
N LEU A 297 4.74 -16.17 25.03
CA LEU A 297 3.83 -15.12 24.61
C LEU A 297 2.99 -15.62 23.44
N ASN A 298 1.69 -15.32 23.48
CA ASN A 298 0.76 -15.60 22.38
C ASN A 298 -0.07 -14.35 22.08
N TRP A 299 -0.23 -14.03 20.81
CA TRP A 299 -1.06 -12.92 20.36
C TRP A 299 -1.78 -13.26 19.06
N ALA A 300 -2.87 -12.53 18.82
CA ALA A 300 -3.66 -12.68 17.61
C ALA A 300 -4.06 -11.32 17.03
N THR A 301 -4.15 -11.26 15.72
CA THR A 301 -4.51 -10.06 14.94
C THR A 301 -5.84 -10.33 14.24
N ALA A 302 -6.77 -9.38 14.20
CA ALA A 302 -7.99 -9.48 13.40
C ALA A 302 -7.70 -9.17 11.93
N SER A 303 -6.89 -8.13 11.70
CA SER A 303 -6.44 -7.66 10.40
C SER A 303 -5.01 -7.12 10.50
N GLU A 304 -4.30 -7.14 9.38
CA GLU A 304 -2.95 -6.62 9.20
C GLU A 304 -2.86 -5.87 7.86
N LEU A 305 -2.15 -4.75 7.84
CA LEU A 305 -1.79 -4.01 6.64
C LEU A 305 -0.29 -3.75 6.67
N ASN A 306 0.44 -4.23 5.65
CA ASN A 306 1.88 -4.03 5.49
C ASN A 306 2.75 -4.46 6.70
N ASN A 307 2.26 -5.37 7.54
CA ASN A 307 2.97 -5.82 8.73
C ASN A 307 4.20 -6.68 8.37
N SER A 308 5.39 -6.16 8.62
CA SER A 308 6.66 -6.84 8.33
C SER A 308 7.01 -7.85 9.43
N HIS A 309 7.03 -7.41 10.69
CA HIS A 309 7.39 -8.24 11.84
C HIS A 309 6.97 -7.63 13.17
N PHE A 310 7.01 -8.44 14.21
CA PHE A 310 6.94 -8.01 15.61
C PHE A 310 8.32 -8.17 16.24
N ASP A 311 8.86 -7.08 16.76
CA ASP A 311 9.96 -7.10 17.72
C ASP A 311 9.38 -7.32 19.13
N ILE A 312 9.82 -8.38 19.80
CA ILE A 312 9.42 -8.69 21.17
C ILE A 312 10.43 -8.02 22.08
N GLU A 313 9.94 -7.15 22.96
CA GLU A 313 10.76 -6.49 23.96
C GLU A 313 10.34 -6.91 25.35
N ARG A 314 11.34 -7.09 26.22
CA ARG A 314 11.19 -7.48 27.61
C ARG A 314 11.81 -6.43 28.50
N ARG A 315 11.17 -6.16 29.63
CA ARG A 315 11.75 -5.37 30.72
C ARG A 315 11.68 -6.16 32.02
N SER A 316 12.81 -6.32 32.69
CA SER A 316 12.84 -6.83 34.07
C SER A 316 12.59 -5.68 35.04
N LYS A 317 11.86 -5.95 36.13
CA LYS A 317 11.65 -4.97 37.20
C LYS A 317 12.95 -4.50 37.87
N LEU A 318 14.01 -5.32 37.83
CA LEU A 318 15.31 -4.99 38.41
C LEU A 318 16.13 -4.05 37.53
N SER A 319 16.16 -4.26 36.21
CA SER A 319 16.91 -3.42 35.28
C SER A 319 16.18 -2.14 34.91
N GLY A 320 14.84 -2.18 34.83
CA GLY A 320 14.01 -1.04 34.40
C GLY A 320 14.10 -0.71 32.90
N GLU A 321 15.08 -1.24 32.18
CA GLU A 321 15.27 -1.02 30.74
C GLU A 321 14.59 -2.09 29.88
N TRP A 322 14.06 -1.67 28.73
CA TRP A 322 13.57 -2.56 27.69
C TRP A 322 14.75 -3.12 26.89
N VAL A 323 14.78 -4.44 26.73
CA VAL A 323 15.75 -5.15 25.89
C VAL A 323 15.02 -5.99 24.85
N SER A 324 15.64 -6.16 23.67
CA SER A 324 15.11 -7.06 22.66
C SER A 324 15.16 -8.50 23.15
N ALA A 325 14.01 -9.17 23.17
CA ALA A 325 13.89 -10.59 23.51
C ALA A 325 13.95 -11.46 22.25
N GLY A 326 13.35 -11.01 21.15
CA GLY A 326 13.33 -11.73 19.88
C GLY A 326 12.49 -11.04 18.81
N ARG A 327 12.29 -11.72 17.67
CA ARG A 327 11.52 -11.22 16.52
C ARG A 327 10.68 -12.34 15.91
N VAL A 328 9.47 -12.02 15.47
CA VAL A 328 8.58 -12.92 14.72
C VAL A 328 8.08 -12.21 13.47
N SER A 329 8.19 -12.85 12.30
CA SER A 329 7.69 -12.30 11.03
C SER A 329 6.17 -12.11 11.06
N GLY A 330 5.69 -11.00 10.50
CA GLY A 330 4.28 -10.72 10.28
C GLY A 330 3.76 -11.38 9.01
N SER A 331 2.46 -11.24 8.75
CA SER A 331 1.80 -11.82 7.57
C SER A 331 1.68 -10.86 6.38
N GLY A 332 2.28 -9.66 6.47
CA GLY A 332 2.11 -8.60 5.48
C GLY A 332 0.73 -7.97 5.55
N THR A 333 -0.02 -8.05 4.46
CA THR A 333 -1.41 -7.57 4.40
C THR A 333 -2.36 -8.76 4.48
N SER A 334 -3.20 -8.77 5.51
CA SER A 334 -4.14 -9.84 5.81
C SER A 334 -5.46 -9.27 6.34
N SER A 335 -6.58 -9.66 5.74
CA SER A 335 -7.91 -9.38 6.29
C SER A 335 -8.47 -10.56 7.11
N VAL A 336 -7.65 -11.58 7.38
CA VAL A 336 -8.01 -12.76 8.18
C VAL A 336 -7.19 -12.81 9.47
N THR A 337 -7.75 -13.50 10.47
CA THR A 337 -7.10 -13.66 11.77
C THR A 337 -5.81 -14.46 11.68
N ASN A 338 -4.70 -13.89 12.16
CA ASN A 338 -3.43 -14.60 12.32
C ASN A 338 -3.09 -14.79 13.80
N ASN A 339 -2.44 -15.91 14.11
CA ASN A 339 -2.02 -16.27 15.46
C ASN A 339 -0.51 -16.43 15.50
N TYR A 340 0.12 -15.88 16.53
CA TYR A 340 1.57 -15.85 16.68
C TYR A 340 1.99 -16.33 18.06
N THR A 341 3.21 -16.84 18.15
CA THR A 341 3.80 -17.31 19.40
C THR A 341 5.30 -17.02 19.48
N TYR A 342 5.78 -16.70 20.68
CA TYR A 342 7.20 -16.51 20.97
C TYR A 342 7.55 -17.04 22.36
N THR A 343 8.62 -17.83 22.49
CA THR A 343 9.10 -18.31 23.79
C THR A 343 10.43 -17.66 24.16
N ASP A 344 10.41 -16.82 25.19
CA ASP A 344 11.58 -16.28 25.85
C ASP A 344 12.10 -17.30 26.87
N ARG A 345 13.39 -17.65 26.80
CA ARG A 345 13.96 -18.81 27.50
C ARG A 345 15.05 -18.43 28.49
N GLY A 346 15.14 -19.21 29.57
CA GLY A 346 16.26 -19.15 30.50
C GLY A 346 16.30 -17.88 31.34
N LEU A 347 15.14 -17.38 31.74
CA LEU A 347 14.99 -16.18 32.56
C LEU A 347 15.43 -16.45 34.00
N SER A 348 16.07 -15.46 34.62
CA SER A 348 16.23 -15.46 36.08
C SER A 348 14.87 -15.26 36.76
N SER A 349 14.76 -15.69 38.01
CA SER A 349 13.56 -15.46 38.80
C SER A 349 13.31 -13.96 38.98
N GLY A 350 12.05 -13.54 38.90
CA GLY A 350 11.65 -12.14 38.98
C GLY A 350 10.41 -11.81 38.17
N ARG A 351 10.05 -10.51 38.17
CA ARG A 351 8.89 -9.99 37.43
C ARG A 351 9.32 -9.32 36.13
N TYR A 352 8.55 -9.58 35.07
CA TYR A 352 8.82 -9.13 33.72
C TYR A 352 7.59 -8.46 33.10
N ASN A 353 7.82 -7.36 32.38
CA ASN A 353 6.88 -6.83 31.41
C ASN A 353 7.31 -7.22 30.01
N TYR A 354 6.33 -7.38 29.13
CA TYR A 354 6.54 -7.58 27.71
C TYR A 354 5.74 -6.56 26.90
N ARG A 355 6.27 -6.20 25.76
CA ARG A 355 5.54 -5.48 24.72
C ARG A 355 5.93 -6.01 23.35
N LEU A 356 4.99 -5.94 22.43
CA LEU A 356 5.25 -6.11 21.00
C LEU A 356 5.51 -4.73 20.42
N LYS A 357 6.58 -4.60 19.66
CA LYS A 357 6.79 -3.49 18.73
C LYS A 357 6.47 -4.05 17.35
N GLN A 358 5.26 -3.80 16.88
CA GLN A 358 4.86 -4.16 15.53
C GLN A 358 5.55 -3.19 14.56
N VAL A 359 6.16 -3.71 13.50
CA VAL A 359 6.95 -2.95 12.53
C VAL A 359 6.46 -3.27 11.12
N ASP A 360 6.24 -2.23 10.34
CA ASP A 360 5.80 -2.30 8.95
C ASP A 360 6.96 -2.45 7.97
N PHE A 361 6.65 -2.75 6.70
CA PHE A 361 7.66 -2.77 5.64
C PHE A 361 8.29 -1.39 5.36
N ASN A 362 7.64 -0.30 5.75
CA ASN A 362 8.18 1.07 5.69
C ASN A 362 8.94 1.48 6.98
N GLY A 363 9.01 0.62 7.99
CA GLY A 363 9.71 0.88 9.25
C GLY A 363 8.92 1.67 10.30
N ASN A 364 7.69 2.09 10.00
CA ASN A 364 6.77 2.59 11.01
C ASN A 364 6.48 1.49 12.04
N PHE A 365 6.16 1.90 13.28
CA PHE A 365 5.92 0.94 14.34
C PHE A 365 4.89 1.41 15.37
N GLU A 366 4.23 0.43 15.98
CA GLU A 366 3.31 0.62 17.11
C GLU A 366 3.68 -0.33 18.26
N TYR A 367 3.43 0.11 19.50
CA TYR A 367 3.65 -0.73 20.69
C TYR A 367 2.35 -1.28 21.27
N PHE A 368 2.33 -2.58 21.50
CA PHE A 368 1.27 -3.27 22.26
C PHE A 368 1.84 -3.82 23.56
N ASN A 369 1.41 -3.26 24.69
CA ASN A 369 1.89 -3.69 26.00
C ASN A 369 1.08 -4.89 26.51
N LEU A 370 1.77 -5.86 27.09
CA LEU A 370 1.10 -6.92 27.84
C LEU A 370 0.49 -6.30 29.09
N SER A 371 -0.80 -6.55 29.33
CA SER A 371 -1.54 -5.88 30.42
C SER A 371 -1.00 -6.18 31.82
N ASN A 372 -0.47 -7.39 32.03
CA ASN A 372 -0.01 -7.86 33.34
C ASN A 372 1.48 -8.17 33.33
N GLU A 373 2.15 -7.92 34.47
CA GLU A 373 3.48 -8.46 34.75
C GLU A 373 3.41 -10.00 34.84
N ILE A 374 4.43 -10.68 34.31
CA ILE A 374 4.60 -12.12 34.47
C ILE A 374 5.71 -12.37 35.48
N GLU A 375 5.44 -13.25 36.44
CA GLU A 375 6.40 -13.66 37.47
C GLU A 375 7.02 -15.01 37.11
N VAL A 376 8.36 -15.04 37.04
CA VAL A 376 9.15 -16.27 37.02
C VAL A 376 9.54 -16.59 38.45
N GLY A 377 8.97 -17.66 38.99
CA GLY A 377 9.23 -18.12 40.35
C GLY A 377 10.67 -18.64 40.56
N ALA A 378 11.01 -18.90 41.82
CA ALA A 378 12.23 -19.63 42.17
C ALA A 378 12.13 -21.12 41.78
N PRO A 379 13.26 -21.79 41.53
CA PRO A 379 13.26 -23.24 41.30
C PRO A 379 12.76 -24.02 42.52
N GLY A 380 12.20 -25.20 42.31
CA GLY A 380 11.69 -26.05 43.40
C GLY A 380 12.77 -26.83 44.15
N GLN A 381 13.97 -26.97 43.59
CA GLN A 381 15.06 -27.76 44.14
C GLN A 381 16.43 -27.14 43.80
N TYR A 382 17.45 -27.53 44.57
CA TYR A 382 18.83 -27.20 44.24
C TYR A 382 19.27 -28.02 43.03
N GLU A 383 19.98 -27.40 42.09
CA GLU A 383 20.55 -28.09 40.94
C GLU A 383 21.86 -27.44 40.50
N LEU A 384 22.85 -28.27 40.14
CA LEU A 384 24.07 -27.84 39.45
C LEU A 384 24.08 -28.49 38.06
N ASN A 385 23.99 -27.67 37.02
CA ASN A 385 23.89 -28.13 35.64
C ASN A 385 25.26 -28.41 35.02
N GLN A 386 25.27 -29.23 33.99
CA GLN A 386 26.45 -29.43 33.14
C GLN A 386 26.84 -28.11 32.47
N ASN A 387 28.13 -27.78 32.51
CA ASN A 387 28.65 -26.58 31.85
C ASN A 387 28.47 -26.68 30.32
N PHE A 388 28.22 -25.55 29.66
CA PHE A 388 28.11 -25.48 28.20
C PHE A 388 28.91 -24.29 27.63
N PRO A 389 29.74 -24.51 26.59
CA PRO A 389 30.07 -25.80 25.97
C PRO A 389 30.88 -26.74 26.90
N ASN A 390 30.90 -28.05 26.62
CA ASN A 390 31.81 -29.02 27.26
C ASN A 390 32.16 -30.15 26.25
N PRO A 391 33.42 -30.30 25.80
CA PRO A 391 34.60 -29.50 26.15
C PRO A 391 34.48 -28.01 25.76
N PHE A 392 35.25 -27.13 26.41
CA PHE A 392 35.22 -25.68 26.16
C PHE A 392 36.58 -25.09 25.82
N ASN A 393 36.57 -24.00 25.04
CA ASN A 393 37.74 -23.19 24.68
C ASN A 393 37.33 -21.74 24.34
N PRO A 394 37.90 -20.68 24.97
CA PRO A 394 38.55 -20.69 26.27
C PRO A 394 37.52 -20.63 27.41
N SER A 395 36.25 -20.31 27.15
CA SER A 395 35.24 -20.02 28.18
C SER A 395 34.05 -20.98 28.20
N THR A 396 33.42 -21.16 29.37
CA THR A 396 32.17 -21.90 29.53
C THR A 396 31.21 -21.21 30.48
N LYS A 397 29.91 -21.49 30.36
CA LYS A 397 28.89 -21.09 31.34
C LYS A 397 28.51 -22.26 32.23
N ILE A 398 28.29 -21.99 33.52
CA ILE A 398 27.82 -22.95 34.52
C ILE A 398 26.53 -22.40 35.12
N SER A 399 25.42 -23.14 34.98
CA SER A 399 24.12 -22.75 35.52
C SER A 399 23.79 -23.54 36.77
N PHE A 400 23.15 -22.89 37.75
CA PHE A 400 22.75 -23.50 39.00
C PHE A 400 21.48 -22.85 39.55
N ASP A 401 20.74 -23.64 40.32
CA ASP A 401 19.39 -23.34 40.76
C ASP A 401 19.34 -23.33 42.29
N LEU A 402 18.73 -22.29 42.88
CA LEU A 402 18.59 -22.11 44.32
C LEU A 402 17.11 -22.00 44.71
N PRO A 403 16.53 -22.97 45.43
CA PRO A 403 15.12 -22.90 45.84
C PRO A 403 14.88 -22.00 47.05
N LYS A 404 15.94 -21.63 47.78
CA LYS A 404 15.88 -20.82 49.00
C LYS A 404 17.09 -19.89 49.06
N ASP A 405 16.93 -18.77 49.76
CA ASP A 405 18.00 -17.82 50.04
C ASP A 405 19.09 -18.48 50.90
N GLY A 406 20.37 -18.21 50.60
CA GLY A 406 21.48 -18.77 51.36
C GLY A 406 22.86 -18.49 50.76
N ASN A 407 23.90 -18.92 51.48
CA ASN A 407 25.27 -18.89 50.99
C ASN A 407 25.50 -19.99 49.96
N VAL A 408 26.17 -19.63 48.86
CA VAL A 408 26.53 -20.54 47.78
C VAL A 408 28.02 -20.43 47.52
N SER A 409 28.69 -21.58 47.46
CA SER A 409 30.08 -21.69 47.01
C SER A 409 30.17 -22.56 45.78
N ILE A 410 30.78 -22.05 44.70
CA ILE A 410 31.12 -22.81 43.50
C ILE A 410 32.62 -22.69 43.26
N LYS A 411 33.31 -23.83 43.34
CA LYS A 411 34.78 -23.94 43.22
C LYS A 411 35.16 -24.94 42.16
N VAL A 412 36.31 -24.70 41.51
CA VAL A 412 36.89 -25.55 40.47
C VAL A 412 38.14 -26.23 41.03
N PHE A 413 38.29 -27.52 40.74
CA PHE A 413 39.37 -28.39 41.20
C PHE A 413 40.03 -29.10 40.02
N ASP A 414 41.34 -29.32 40.12
CA ASP A 414 42.07 -30.20 39.20
C ASP A 414 41.89 -31.69 39.56
N ASN A 415 42.49 -32.58 38.78
CA ASN A 415 42.42 -34.03 39.00
C ASN A 415 43.07 -34.51 40.30
N SER A 416 43.91 -33.70 40.95
CA SER A 416 44.51 -33.98 42.26
C SER A 416 43.65 -33.50 43.42
N GLY A 417 42.51 -32.85 43.14
CA GLY A 417 41.62 -32.27 44.14
C GLY A 417 42.09 -30.91 44.66
N ARG A 418 43.09 -30.29 44.03
CA ARG A 418 43.54 -28.94 44.37
C ARG A 418 42.59 -27.91 43.76
N GLU A 419 42.15 -26.95 44.59
CA GLU A 419 41.34 -25.82 44.15
C GLU A 419 42.16 -24.93 43.19
N VAL A 420 41.61 -24.67 42.01
CA VAL A 420 42.26 -23.85 40.96
C VAL A 420 41.50 -22.56 40.65
N ALA A 421 40.23 -22.45 41.05
CA ALA A 421 39.45 -21.23 40.96
C ALA A 421 38.23 -21.25 41.91
N GLU A 422 37.84 -20.09 42.42
CA GLU A 422 36.57 -19.85 43.10
C GLU A 422 35.69 -18.98 42.18
N LEU A 423 34.52 -19.47 41.80
CA LEU A 423 33.62 -18.80 40.85
C LEU A 423 32.51 -18.00 41.55
N VAL A 424 32.02 -18.53 42.67
CA VAL A 424 30.96 -17.94 43.49
C VAL A 424 31.29 -18.26 44.94
N ASN A 425 31.19 -17.29 45.84
CA ASN A 425 31.29 -17.49 47.28
C ASN A 425 30.60 -16.34 48.03
N GLU A 426 29.28 -16.34 47.99
CA GLU A 426 28.48 -15.23 48.53
C GLU A 426 27.06 -15.68 48.89
N PHE A 427 26.34 -14.80 49.59
CA PHE A 427 24.91 -14.95 49.82
C PHE A 427 24.13 -14.62 48.53
N ARG A 428 23.22 -15.52 48.12
CA ARG A 428 22.32 -15.34 46.98
C ARG A 428 20.88 -15.63 47.42
N THR A 429 19.92 -14.92 46.82
CA THR A 429 18.48 -15.20 46.99
C THR A 429 18.07 -16.45 46.22
N ALA A 430 16.85 -16.93 46.40
CA ALA A 430 16.29 -18.00 45.61
C ALA A 430 16.16 -17.57 44.13
N GLY A 431 16.59 -18.43 43.20
CA GLY A 431 16.47 -18.18 41.77
C GLY A 431 17.36 -19.04 40.88
N TYR A 432 17.27 -18.76 39.57
CA TYR A 432 18.12 -19.34 38.53
C TYR A 432 19.34 -18.45 38.26
N TYR A 433 20.54 -19.04 38.35
CA TYR A 433 21.81 -18.34 38.21
C TYR A 433 22.70 -18.95 37.14
N THR A 434 23.58 -18.14 36.57
CA THR A 434 24.63 -18.58 35.64
C THR A 434 25.90 -17.79 35.89
N VAL A 435 27.03 -18.50 36.02
CA VAL A 435 28.36 -17.91 36.14
C VAL A 435 29.20 -18.23 34.91
N ASN A 436 29.94 -17.24 34.42
CA ASN A 436 30.88 -17.43 33.31
C ASN A 436 32.26 -17.80 33.87
N PHE A 437 32.87 -18.85 33.32
CA PHE A 437 34.22 -19.28 33.68
C PHE A 437 35.18 -19.08 32.51
N VAL A 438 36.18 -18.23 32.71
CA VAL A 438 37.28 -17.97 31.77
C VAL A 438 38.61 -18.26 32.46
N PRO A 439 39.16 -19.48 32.30
CA PRO A 439 40.45 -19.86 32.88
C PRO A 439 41.62 -19.08 32.25
N SER A 440 42.33 -18.31 33.08
CA SER A 440 43.53 -17.59 32.67
C SER A 440 44.78 -18.48 32.70
N ASN A 441 45.02 -19.19 33.80
CA ASN A 441 46.32 -19.83 34.10
C ASN A 441 46.27 -21.34 34.35
N ILE A 442 45.36 -22.07 33.70
CA ILE A 442 45.30 -23.54 33.77
C ILE A 442 45.47 -24.19 32.39
N SER A 443 46.05 -25.39 32.34
CA SER A 443 46.33 -26.16 31.11
C SER A 443 45.08 -26.87 30.57
N SER A 444 45.12 -27.35 29.33
CA SER A 444 44.11 -28.30 28.84
C SER A 444 44.03 -29.53 29.77
N GLY A 445 42.84 -30.03 30.02
CA GLY A 445 42.65 -31.15 30.93
C GLY A 445 41.23 -31.31 31.45
N ILE A 446 41.07 -32.29 32.35
CA ILE A 446 39.81 -32.54 33.06
C ILE A 446 39.82 -31.80 34.38
N TYR A 447 38.74 -31.09 34.64
CA TYR A 447 38.50 -30.34 35.88
C TYR A 447 37.14 -30.74 36.45
N PHE A 448 36.98 -30.52 37.75
CA PHE A 448 35.72 -30.75 38.45
C PHE A 448 35.27 -29.44 39.08
N TYR A 449 33.99 -29.12 38.98
CA TYR A 449 33.41 -28.01 39.72
C TYR A 449 32.39 -28.53 40.73
N ARG A 450 32.43 -27.98 41.93
CA ARG A 450 31.60 -28.37 43.06
C ARG A 450 30.78 -27.18 43.51
N MET A 451 29.48 -27.40 43.70
CA MET A 451 28.58 -26.46 44.37
C MET A 451 28.31 -26.95 45.79
N ASP A 452 28.30 -26.01 46.73
CA ASP A 452 27.87 -26.19 48.12
C ASP A 452 26.85 -25.09 48.45
N ALA A 453 25.60 -25.46 48.76
CA ALA A 453 24.54 -24.52 49.08
C ALA A 453 23.44 -25.17 49.94
N GLY A 454 23.16 -24.62 51.12
CA GLY A 454 22.02 -25.06 51.95
C GLY A 454 22.01 -26.57 52.28
N GLY A 455 23.19 -27.19 52.39
CA GLY A 455 23.36 -28.63 52.61
C GLY A 455 23.36 -29.49 51.33
N PHE A 456 23.07 -28.91 50.17
CA PHE A 456 23.23 -29.56 48.87
C PHE A 456 24.68 -29.49 48.40
N VAL A 457 25.23 -30.64 48.02
CA VAL A 457 26.57 -30.75 47.42
C VAL A 457 26.46 -31.54 46.12
N LYS A 458 26.87 -30.93 45.01
CA LYS A 458 26.94 -31.60 43.70
C LYS A 458 28.26 -31.28 43.02
N VAL A 459 28.85 -32.30 42.39
CA VAL A 459 30.12 -32.22 41.66
C VAL A 459 29.86 -32.60 40.21
N MET A 460 30.40 -31.81 39.30
CA MET A 460 30.26 -32.01 37.86
C MET A 460 31.63 -31.92 37.18
N LYS A 461 31.79 -32.65 36.07
CA LYS A 461 33.05 -32.75 35.33
C LYS A 461 33.03 -31.83 34.12
N MET A 462 34.12 -31.12 33.85
CA MET A 462 34.32 -30.33 32.63
C MET A 462 35.69 -30.61 31.99
N ALA A 463 35.79 -30.42 30.68
CA ALA A 463 37.00 -30.57 29.91
C ALA A 463 37.40 -29.24 29.26
N LEU A 464 38.60 -28.74 29.58
CA LEU A 464 39.22 -27.59 28.94
C LEU A 464 40.13 -28.06 27.81
N VAL A 465 39.94 -27.51 26.62
CA VAL A 465 40.81 -27.73 25.46
C VAL A 465 41.33 -26.36 25.04
N LYS A 466 42.63 -26.08 25.22
CA LYS A 466 43.28 -24.88 24.68
C LYS A 466 43.77 -25.11 23.26
#